data_AF-A0A7Y6RFE0-F1
#
_entry.id   AF-A0A7Y6RFE0-F1
#
_cell.length_a   1.000
_cell.length_b   1.000
_cell.length_c   1.000
_cell.angle_alpha   90.00
_cell.angle_beta   90.00
_cell.angle_gamma   90.00
#
_symmetry.space_group_name_H-M   'P 1'
#
loop_
_entity.id
_entity.type
_entity.pdbx_description
1 polymer ?
#
loop_
_entity_poly.entity_id
_entity_poly.type
_entity_poly.pdbx_seq_one_letter_code
_entity_poly.pdbx_strand_id
1 'polypeptide(L)'
;MIDIQALTGLASSAFVGLIGAWAGVWFSLKRYRNEKWWEKKTSAYESIIEALHKIKRLRTHHLEAAETYREVPEETARRLRLESNLALEEIQRSIDIGALRVSTEAVQRLKQFQSDLVKENGARDWYSHLEIGYEAAESCIKDLISIAKKDLKID
;
A
#
# COMPACT_ATOMS: atom_id res chain seq x y z
N MET A 1 -42.13 -47.45 -28.05
CA MET A 1 -42.81 -46.19 -27.67
C MET A 1 -41.88 -45.51 -26.67
N ILE A 2 -41.22 -44.42 -27.05
CA ILE A 2 -40.25 -43.76 -26.15
C ILE A 2 -41.05 -43.12 -25.01
N ASP A 3 -40.65 -43.41 -23.78
CA ASP A 3 -41.34 -42.93 -22.58
C ASP A 3 -41.05 -41.43 -22.40
N ILE A 4 -42.06 -40.61 -22.67
CA ILE A 4 -42.01 -39.15 -22.59
C ILE A 4 -41.63 -38.71 -21.16
N GLN A 5 -41.99 -39.49 -20.13
CA GLN A 5 -41.63 -39.21 -18.75
C GLN A 5 -40.11 -39.31 -18.54
N ALA A 6 -39.47 -40.32 -19.13
CA ALA A 6 -38.01 -40.50 -19.05
C ALA A 6 -37.25 -39.35 -19.71
N LEU A 7 -37.73 -38.84 -20.85
CA LEU A 7 -37.17 -37.67 -21.53
C LEU A 7 -37.28 -36.39 -20.69
N THR A 8 -38.43 -36.15 -20.04
CA THR A 8 -38.59 -34.97 -19.17
C THR A 8 -37.71 -35.03 -17.92
N GLY A 9 -37.50 -36.22 -17.33
CA GLY A 9 -36.61 -36.39 -16.18
C GLY A 9 -35.14 -36.12 -16.51
N LEU A 10 -34.68 -36.60 -17.67
CA LEU A 10 -33.31 -36.34 -18.16
C LEU A 10 -33.08 -34.86 -18.52
N ALA A 11 -34.06 -34.20 -19.13
CA ALA A 11 -33.98 -32.77 -19.41
C ALA A 11 -33.91 -31.94 -18.12
N SER A 12 -34.68 -32.32 -17.10
CA SER A 12 -34.71 -31.64 -15.80
C SER A 12 -33.39 -31.76 -15.05
N SER A 13 -32.81 -32.97 -15.00
CA SER A 13 -31.52 -33.20 -14.33
C SER A 13 -30.36 -32.55 -15.08
N ALA A 14 -30.36 -32.57 -16.41
CA ALA A 14 -29.40 -31.83 -17.23
C ALA A 14 -29.47 -30.32 -16.97
N PHE A 15 -30.68 -29.76 -16.87
CA PHE A 15 -30.88 -28.34 -16.59
C PHE A 15 -30.36 -27.93 -15.20
N VAL A 16 -30.67 -28.73 -14.17
CA VAL A 16 -30.13 -28.52 -12.82
C VAL A 16 -28.60 -28.62 -12.81
N GLY A 17 -28.02 -29.60 -13.51
CA GLY A 17 -26.58 -29.75 -13.66
C GLY A 17 -25.91 -28.54 -14.33
N LEU A 18 -26.53 -28.00 -15.39
CA LEU A 18 -26.04 -26.80 -16.09
C LEU A 18 -26.08 -25.55 -15.20
N ILE A 19 -27.17 -25.35 -14.45
CA ILE A 19 -27.28 -24.21 -13.50
C ILE A 19 -26.23 -24.34 -12.40
N GLY A 20 -26.05 -25.54 -11.84
CA GLY A 20 -25.06 -25.80 -10.80
C GLY A 20 -23.63 -25.51 -11.29
N ALA A 21 -23.28 -26.01 -12.48
CA ALA A 21 -21.99 -25.75 -13.10
C ALA A 21 -21.76 -24.25 -13.38
N TRP A 22 -22.76 -23.56 -13.94
CA TRP A 22 -22.69 -22.13 -14.22
C TRP A 22 -22.52 -21.29 -12.94
N ALA A 23 -23.31 -21.58 -11.91
CA ALA A 23 -23.22 -20.91 -10.62
C ALA A 23 -21.84 -21.15 -9.98
N GLY A 24 -21.34 -22.39 -10.01
CA GLY A 24 -20.00 -22.73 -9.49
C GLY A 24 -18.89 -21.95 -10.17
N VAL A 25 -18.90 -21.85 -11.50
CA VAL A 25 -17.94 -21.05 -12.27
C VAL A 25 -18.06 -19.57 -11.91
N TRP A 26 -19.28 -19.03 -11.82
CA TRP A 26 -19.50 -17.63 -11.47
C TRP A 26 -18.98 -17.28 -10.08
N PHE A 27 -19.27 -18.11 -9.07
CA PHE A 27 -18.74 -17.92 -7.71
C PHE A 27 -17.22 -18.02 -7.65
N SER A 28 -16.65 -18.99 -8.36
CA SER A 28 -15.20 -19.17 -8.45
C SER A 28 -14.51 -17.94 -9.06
N LEU A 29 -15.01 -17.45 -10.19
CA LEU A 29 -14.47 -16.24 -10.84
C LEU A 29 -14.61 -15.00 -9.96
N LYS A 30 -15.76 -14.83 -9.28
CA LYS A 30 -15.97 -13.70 -8.37
C LYS A 30 -14.98 -13.74 -7.20
N ARG A 31 -14.80 -14.91 -6.59
CA ARG A 31 -13.82 -15.11 -5.51
C ARG A 31 -12.39 -14.82 -5.98
N TYR A 32 -11.99 -15.37 -7.12
CA TYR A 32 -10.66 -15.16 -7.69
C TYR A 32 -10.37 -13.66 -7.96
N ARG A 33 -11.34 -12.93 -8.52
CA ARG A 33 -11.20 -11.49 -8.75
C ARG A 33 -11.06 -10.71 -7.44
N ASN A 34 -11.79 -11.09 -6.40
CA ASN A 34 -11.69 -10.47 -5.09
C ASN A 34 -10.33 -10.75 -4.43
N GLU A 35 -9.85 -11.99 -4.49
CA GLU A 35 -8.52 -12.38 -3.99
C GLU A 35 -7.42 -11.60 -4.72
N LYS A 36 -7.48 -11.55 -6.06
CA LYS A 36 -6.52 -10.76 -6.86
C LYS A 36 -6.57 -9.27 -6.61
N TRP A 37 -7.76 -8.73 -6.33
CA TRP A 37 -7.89 -7.34 -5.95
C TRP A 37 -7.28 -7.07 -4.58
N TRP A 38 -7.54 -7.95 -3.62
CA TRP A 38 -6.99 -7.88 -2.28
C TRP A 38 -5.45 -7.95 -2.31
N GLU A 39 -4.87 -8.92 -3.03
CA GLU A 39 -3.41 -9.05 -3.20
C GLU A 39 -2.79 -7.76 -3.76
N LYS A 40 -3.41 -7.17 -4.79
CA LYS A 40 -2.93 -5.91 -5.40
C LYS A 40 -2.98 -4.74 -4.43
N LYS A 41 -4.02 -4.67 -3.59
CA LYS A 41 -4.17 -3.62 -2.58
C LYS A 41 -3.14 -3.76 -1.48
N THR A 42 -2.93 -4.99 -0.98
CA THR A 42 -1.88 -5.30 0.01
C THR A 42 -0.50 -4.92 -0.51
N SER A 43 -0.15 -5.36 -1.73
CA SER A 43 1.14 -5.04 -2.35
C SER A 43 1.35 -3.53 -2.56
N ALA A 44 0.29 -2.79 -2.89
CA ALA A 44 0.37 -1.33 -3.00
C ALA A 44 0.69 -0.67 -1.65
N TYR A 45 0.02 -1.09 -0.57
CA TYR A 45 0.29 -0.59 0.78
C TYR A 45 1.70 -0.95 1.26
N GLU A 46 2.16 -2.18 1.04
CA GLU A 46 3.52 -2.61 1.36
C GLU A 46 4.57 -1.73 0.65
N SER A 47 4.40 -1.48 -0.64
CA SER A 47 5.31 -0.65 -1.43
C SER A 47 5.38 0.79 -0.91
N ILE A 48 4.22 1.38 -0.55
CA ILE A 48 4.15 2.74 0.00
C ILE A 48 4.82 2.81 1.37
N ILE A 49 4.53 1.85 2.25
CA ILE A 49 5.10 1.80 3.61
C ILE A 49 6.62 1.59 3.53
N GLU A 50 7.10 0.71 2.65
CA GLU A 50 8.53 0.49 2.41
C GLU A 50 9.23 1.77 1.90
N ALA A 51 8.59 2.51 0.99
CA ALA A 51 9.11 3.81 0.54
C ALA A 51 9.23 4.80 1.71
N LEU A 52 8.18 4.96 2.54
CA LEU A 52 8.23 5.80 3.74
C LEU A 52 9.32 5.35 4.73
N HIS A 53 9.53 4.04 4.89
CA HIS A 53 10.61 3.52 5.73
C HIS A 53 11.99 3.93 5.23
N LYS A 54 12.25 3.93 3.92
CA LYS A 54 13.52 4.40 3.35
C LYS A 54 13.75 5.88 3.63
N ILE A 55 12.70 6.68 3.51
CA ILE A 55 12.73 8.12 3.83
C ILE A 55 13.03 8.34 5.32
N LYS A 56 12.36 7.58 6.20
CA LYS A 56 12.61 7.61 7.66
C LYS A 56 14.04 7.18 8.00
N ARG A 57 14.53 6.11 7.37
CA ARG A 57 15.85 5.52 7.64
C ARG A 57 17.00 6.49 7.43
N LEU A 58 16.95 7.31 6.37
CA LEU A 58 17.93 8.38 6.16
C LEU A 58 18.03 9.27 7.41
N ARG A 59 16.88 9.71 7.92
CA ARG A 59 16.80 10.65 9.05
C ARG A 59 17.23 9.98 10.35
N THR A 60 16.80 8.74 10.58
CA THR A 60 17.24 7.93 11.73
C THR A 60 18.76 7.83 11.80
N HIS A 61 19.43 7.48 10.70
CA HIS A 61 20.90 7.39 10.70
C HIS A 61 21.59 8.72 11.00
N HIS A 62 21.08 9.83 10.47
CA HIS A 62 21.68 11.14 10.74
C HIS A 62 21.39 11.64 12.17
N LEU A 63 20.22 11.33 12.73
CA LEU A 63 19.88 11.62 14.13
C LEU A 63 20.75 10.82 15.09
N GLU A 64 20.89 9.50 14.89
CA GLU A 64 21.76 8.64 15.70
C GLU A 64 23.23 9.10 15.66
N ALA A 65 23.71 9.53 14.50
CA ALA A 65 25.06 10.07 14.35
C ALA A 65 25.22 11.38 15.14
N ALA A 66 24.24 12.29 15.06
CA ALA A 66 24.24 13.54 15.82
C ALA A 66 24.23 13.29 17.35
N GLU A 67 23.41 12.35 17.82
CA GLU A 67 23.30 11.98 19.24
C GLU A 67 24.58 11.32 19.78
N THR A 68 25.29 10.58 18.92
CA THR A 68 26.56 9.91 19.29
C THR A 68 27.80 10.75 19.00
N TYR A 69 27.64 12.01 18.58
CA TYR A 69 28.72 12.91 18.16
C TYR A 69 29.63 12.29 17.10
N ARG A 70 29.03 11.56 16.15
CA ARG A 70 29.70 10.92 15.02
C ARG A 70 29.21 11.52 13.70
N GLU A 71 29.99 11.29 12.65
CA GLU A 71 29.58 11.58 11.29
C GLU A 71 29.08 10.30 10.60
N VAL A 72 28.07 10.44 9.76
CA VAL A 72 27.68 9.37 8.83
C VAL A 72 28.72 9.34 7.71
N PRO A 73 29.36 8.19 7.42
CA PRO A 73 30.32 8.09 6.32
C PRO A 73 29.70 8.57 5.01
N GLU A 74 30.45 9.35 4.22
CA GLU A 74 29.95 10.01 3.00
C GLU A 74 29.32 9.03 2.00
N GLU A 75 29.91 7.85 1.83
CA GLU A 75 29.33 6.79 0.97
C GLU A 75 27.95 6.35 1.46
N THR A 76 27.80 6.12 2.77
CA THR A 76 26.54 5.75 3.41
C THR A 76 25.52 6.87 3.30
N ALA A 77 25.92 8.12 3.57
CA ALA A 77 25.05 9.28 3.45
C ALA A 77 24.53 9.45 2.01
N ARG A 78 25.41 9.28 1.01
CA ARG A 78 25.03 9.34 -0.41
C ARG A 78 24.04 8.24 -0.78
N ARG A 79 24.28 7.00 -0.35
CA ARG A 79 23.37 5.87 -0.59
C ARG A 79 21.99 6.13 0.01
N LEU A 80 21.94 6.54 1.28
CA LEU A 80 20.67 6.81 1.98
C LEU A 80 19.90 7.96 1.34
N ARG A 81 20.59 9.03 0.89
CA ARG A 81 19.98 10.15 0.17
C ARG A 81 19.37 9.68 -1.16
N LEU A 82 20.10 8.88 -1.93
CA LEU A 82 19.60 8.32 -3.19
C LEU A 82 18.34 7.46 -2.96
N GLU A 83 18.39 6.56 -1.99
CA GLU A 83 17.25 5.71 -1.64
C GLU A 83 16.03 6.52 -1.17
N SER A 84 16.25 7.56 -0.36
CA SER A 84 15.19 8.47 0.08
C SER A 84 14.59 9.25 -1.09
N ASN A 85 15.40 9.70 -2.05
CA ASN A 85 14.91 10.42 -3.23
C ASN A 85 14.06 9.52 -4.13
N LEU A 86 14.55 8.31 -4.42
CA LEU A 86 13.77 7.31 -5.17
C LEU A 86 12.47 6.93 -4.45
N ALA A 87 12.50 6.86 -3.13
CA ALA A 87 11.30 6.61 -2.33
C ALA A 87 10.30 7.77 -2.41
N LEU A 88 10.76 9.03 -2.40
CA LEU A 88 9.88 10.19 -2.60
C LEU A 88 9.21 10.17 -3.98
N GLU A 89 9.94 9.77 -5.03
CA GLU A 89 9.38 9.58 -6.37
C GLU A 89 8.30 8.49 -6.38
N GLU A 90 8.51 7.37 -5.68
CA GLU A 90 7.51 6.30 -5.56
C GLU A 90 6.26 6.74 -4.80
N ILE A 91 6.41 7.60 -3.77
CA ILE A 91 5.27 8.21 -3.08
C ILE A 91 4.50 9.13 -4.02
N GLN A 92 5.19 9.99 -4.78
CA GLN A 92 4.54 10.84 -5.77
C GLN A 92 3.78 10.02 -6.81
N ARG A 93 4.42 8.98 -7.35
CA ARG A 93 3.79 8.04 -8.27
C ARG A 93 2.55 7.38 -7.67
N SER A 94 2.62 6.97 -6.40
CA SER A 94 1.48 6.37 -5.69
C SER A 94 0.31 7.34 -5.54
N ILE A 95 0.59 8.63 -5.32
CA ILE A 95 -0.42 9.69 -5.30
C ILE A 95 -1.03 9.89 -6.70
N ASP A 96 -0.23 9.90 -7.76
CA ASP A 96 -0.66 10.16 -9.13
C ASP A 96 -1.50 9.01 -9.71
N ILE A 97 -1.08 7.77 -9.44
CA ILE A 97 -1.85 6.56 -9.82
C ILE A 97 -3.10 6.45 -8.93
N GLY A 98 -3.05 7.01 -7.71
CA GLY A 98 -4.20 7.38 -6.90
C GLY A 98 -5.15 6.23 -6.53
N ALA A 99 -6.43 6.59 -6.38
CA ALA A 99 -7.53 5.76 -5.87
C ALA A 99 -7.79 4.43 -6.62
N LEU A 100 -7.04 4.18 -7.70
CA LEU A 100 -7.07 2.91 -8.42
C LEU A 100 -6.53 1.76 -7.56
N ARG A 101 -5.57 2.01 -6.67
CA ARG A 101 -4.90 0.92 -5.90
C ARG A 101 -5.09 1.02 -4.40
N VAL A 102 -5.23 2.24 -3.87
CA VAL A 102 -5.40 2.53 -2.44
C VAL A 102 -6.63 3.42 -2.25
N SER A 103 -7.10 3.57 -1.01
CA SER A 103 -8.25 4.45 -0.75
C SER A 103 -7.91 5.92 -0.94
N THR A 104 -8.94 6.74 -1.16
CA THR A 104 -8.83 8.20 -1.18
C THR A 104 -8.25 8.73 0.14
N GLU A 105 -8.58 8.10 1.26
CA GLU A 105 -8.06 8.43 2.59
C GLU A 105 -6.53 8.25 2.64
N ALA A 106 -6.00 7.13 2.12
CA ALA A 106 -4.56 6.92 2.00
C ALA A 106 -3.88 7.97 1.11
N VAL A 107 -4.48 8.28 -0.05
CA VAL A 107 -3.93 9.32 -0.96
C VAL A 107 -3.89 10.69 -0.29
N GLN A 108 -4.94 11.05 0.46
CA GLN A 108 -4.98 12.30 1.22
C GLN A 108 -3.88 12.33 2.28
N ARG A 109 -3.66 11.22 2.99
CA ARG A 109 -2.60 11.13 3.99
C ARG A 109 -1.20 11.28 3.40
N LEU A 110 -0.96 10.72 2.21
CA LEU A 110 0.30 10.87 1.47
C LEU A 110 0.53 12.31 0.99
N LYS A 111 -0.51 13.00 0.51
CA LYS A 111 -0.42 14.43 0.16
C LYS A 111 -0.15 15.31 1.39
N GLN A 112 -0.75 14.96 2.52
CA GLN A 112 -0.46 15.63 3.80
C GLN A 112 1.00 15.41 4.19
N PHE A 113 1.52 14.18 4.06
CA PHE A 113 2.94 13.90 4.30
C PHE A 113 3.88 14.77 3.46
N GLN A 114 3.62 14.92 2.15
CA GLN A 114 4.40 15.85 1.31
C GLN A 114 4.36 17.29 1.83
N SER A 115 3.19 17.73 2.29
CA SER A 115 3.02 19.07 2.87
C SER A 115 3.75 19.20 4.23
N ASP A 116 3.82 18.13 5.01
CA ASP A 116 4.58 18.08 6.26
C ASP A 116 6.08 18.15 5.99
N LEU A 117 6.58 17.52 4.92
CA LEU A 117 7.99 17.64 4.52
C LEU A 117 8.38 19.07 4.13
N VAL A 118 7.47 19.88 3.59
CA VAL A 118 7.78 21.30 3.31
C VAL A 118 8.15 22.07 4.57
N LYS A 119 7.65 21.65 5.74
CA LYS A 119 7.98 22.27 7.04
C LYS A 119 9.45 22.07 7.41
N GLU A 120 10.13 21.06 6.85
CA GLU A 120 11.56 20.85 7.03
C GLU A 120 12.40 22.08 6.59
N ASN A 121 11.92 22.85 5.60
CA ASN A 121 12.60 24.06 5.12
C ASN A 121 12.55 25.23 6.12
N GLY A 122 11.63 25.19 7.10
CA GLY A 122 11.52 26.18 8.16
C GLY A 122 12.30 25.83 9.42
N ALA A 123 13.04 24.71 9.41
CA ALA A 123 13.81 24.26 10.56
C ALA A 123 14.92 25.25 10.93
N ARG A 124 15.14 25.45 12.22
CA ARG A 124 16.15 26.39 12.74
C ARG A 124 17.58 25.88 12.58
N ASP A 125 17.74 24.57 12.56
CA ASP A 125 19.02 23.88 12.50
C ASP A 125 18.86 22.50 11.84
N TRP A 126 19.98 21.85 11.56
CA TRP A 126 20.01 20.56 10.88
C TRP A 126 19.38 19.41 11.69
N TYR A 127 19.49 19.43 13.02
CA TYR A 127 18.88 18.39 13.84
C TYR A 127 17.35 18.52 13.80
N SER A 128 16.84 19.74 13.99
CA SER A 128 15.42 20.05 13.85
C SER A 128 14.87 19.67 12.47
N HIS A 129 15.65 19.88 11.40
CA HIS A 129 15.28 19.49 10.03
C HIS A 129 15.07 17.97 9.90
N LEU A 130 15.98 17.18 10.47
CA LEU A 130 15.90 15.72 10.45
C LEU A 130 14.75 15.19 11.30
N GLU A 131 14.53 15.77 12.48
CA GLU A 131 13.50 15.39 13.43
C GLU A 131 12.09 15.60 12.83
N ILE A 132 11.82 16.78 12.26
CA ILE A 132 10.54 17.09 11.60
C ILE A 132 10.22 16.06 10.51
N GLY A 133 11.21 15.74 9.69
CA GLY A 133 11.05 14.75 8.64
C GLY A 133 10.84 13.33 9.15
N TYR A 134 11.51 12.98 10.25
CA TYR A 134 11.38 11.67 10.88
C TYR A 134 9.97 11.50 11.43
N GLU A 135 9.46 12.49 12.16
CA GLU A 135 8.10 12.51 12.69
C GLU A 135 7.05 12.46 11.59
N ALA A 136 7.24 13.22 10.51
CA ALA A 136 6.34 13.21 9.36
C ALA A 136 6.24 11.81 8.73
N ALA A 137 7.38 11.15 8.50
CA ALA A 137 7.41 9.80 7.96
C ALA A 137 6.81 8.77 8.93
N GLU A 138 7.18 8.84 10.21
CA GLU A 138 6.69 7.94 11.27
C GLU A 138 5.17 8.03 11.46
N SER A 139 4.62 9.24 11.54
CA SER A 139 3.18 9.45 11.63
C SER A 139 2.46 8.94 10.38
N CYS A 140 3.02 9.20 9.19
CA CYS A 140 2.40 8.75 7.95
C CYS A 140 2.35 7.22 7.85
N ILE A 141 3.41 6.52 8.30
CA ILE A 141 3.43 5.05 8.36
C ILE A 141 2.33 4.54 9.29
N LYS A 142 2.23 5.09 10.51
CA LYS A 142 1.20 4.68 11.49
C LYS A 142 -0.21 4.84 10.94
N ASP A 143 -0.49 5.98 10.35
CA ASP A 143 -1.80 6.29 9.79
C ASP A 143 -2.11 5.37 8.59
N LEU A 144 -1.14 5.13 7.70
CA LEU A 144 -1.33 4.22 6.57
C LEU A 144 -1.52 2.77 7.00
N ILE A 145 -0.88 2.30 8.07
CA ILE A 145 -1.16 0.96 8.61
C ILE A 145 -2.62 0.87 9.09
N SER A 146 -3.11 1.89 9.80
CA SER A 146 -4.51 1.94 10.24
C SER A 146 -5.48 1.97 9.05
N ILE A 147 -5.20 2.81 8.06
CA ILE A 147 -6.00 2.90 6.83
C ILE A 147 -5.97 1.56 6.08
N ALA A 148 -4.80 0.93 5.93
CA ALA A 148 -4.62 -0.34 5.25
C ALA A 148 -5.43 -1.47 5.92
N LYS A 149 -5.38 -1.56 7.26
CA LYS A 149 -6.18 -2.51 8.04
C LYS A 149 -7.68 -2.40 7.75
N LYS A 150 -8.21 -1.17 7.83
CA LYS A 150 -9.61 -0.85 7.47
C LYS A 150 -9.92 -1.24 6.03
N ASP A 151 -9.01 -0.93 5.12
CA ASP A 151 -9.15 -1.13 3.69
C ASP A 151 -9.10 -2.58 3.23
N LEU A 152 -8.32 -3.41 3.94
CA LEU A 152 -8.13 -4.83 3.68
C LEU A 152 -9.06 -5.70 4.54
N LYS A 153 -9.81 -5.09 5.45
CA LYS A 153 -10.70 -5.76 6.42
C LYS A 153 -9.94 -6.75 7.29
N ILE A 154 -8.81 -6.30 7.82
CA ILE A 154 -7.96 -7.04 8.75
C ILE A 154 -7.95 -6.22 10.04
N ASP A 155 -8.59 -6.72 11.10
CA ASP A 155 -8.62 -6.07 12.42
C ASP A 155 -7.25 -6.19 13.11
#